data_AF-A0A2H0XBU0-F1
#
_entry.id   AF-A0A2H0XBU0-F1
#
_cell.length_a   1.000
_cell.length_b   1.000
_cell.length_c   1.000
_cell.angle_alpha   90.00
_cell.angle_beta   90.00
_cell.angle_gamma   90.00
#
_symmetry.space_group_name_H-M   'P 1'
#
loop_
_entity.id
_entity.type
_entity.pdbx_description
1 polymer ?
#
loop_
_entity_poly.entity_id
_entity_poly.type
_entity_poly.pdbx_seq_one_letter_code
_entity_poly.pdbx_strand_id
1 'polypeptide(L)'
;MLPSWSKNTFLHFILFTLLLVMNINIIPPIQLAQAQEISPIVVSETPRSVTLYFFWGNGCPHCEAEEKFLKMLQKDYPTLTIRKFEVWGSAKNREIFKQVGQKLGADVKGVPFTVIGGKYIGGYYTDDTTGAEIRDYVASCVQSACVDAISNVVPAVPTPKPPTSPSNPWADAPKSLPKEVTFPLIGKINLT
;
A
#
# COMPACT_ATOMS: atom_id res chain seq x y z
N MET A 1 -36.70 14.50 -75.22
CA MET A 1 -37.32 15.72 -74.65
C MET A 1 -36.28 16.39 -73.76
N LEU A 2 -35.59 17.41 -74.27
CA LEU A 2 -34.58 18.14 -73.51
C LEU A 2 -35.28 19.23 -72.69
N PRO A 3 -35.04 19.33 -71.37
CA PRO A 3 -35.72 20.33 -70.56
C PRO A 3 -35.16 21.73 -70.87
N SER A 4 -36.04 22.66 -71.25
CA SER A 4 -35.69 24.05 -71.56
C SER A 4 -35.46 24.84 -70.27
N TRP A 5 -34.22 24.88 -69.80
CA TRP A 5 -33.83 25.68 -68.64
C TRP A 5 -33.52 27.12 -69.06
N SER A 6 -33.99 28.09 -68.26
CA SER A 6 -33.66 29.50 -68.50
C SER A 6 -32.16 29.71 -68.27
N LYS A 7 -31.55 30.64 -69.04
CA LYS A 7 -30.10 30.86 -69.01
C LYS A 7 -29.56 31.16 -67.59
N ASN A 8 -30.39 31.74 -66.72
CA ASN A 8 -30.05 32.03 -65.33
C ASN A 8 -30.06 30.79 -64.43
N THR A 9 -30.98 29.83 -64.62
CA THR A 9 -30.97 28.60 -63.83
C THR A 9 -29.82 27.68 -64.24
N PHE A 10 -29.43 27.70 -65.51
CA PHE A 10 -28.25 26.97 -66.00
C PHE A 10 -26.94 27.56 -65.45
N LEU A 11 -26.82 28.90 -65.43
CA LEU A 11 -25.66 29.59 -64.86
C LEU A 11 -25.53 29.35 -63.36
N HIS A 12 -26.63 29.37 -62.61
CA HIS A 12 -26.63 29.05 -61.18
C HIS A 12 -26.29 27.58 -60.92
N PHE A 13 -26.75 26.63 -61.75
CA PHE A 13 -26.35 25.23 -61.61
C PHE A 13 -24.86 25.04 -61.85
N ILE A 14 -24.29 25.67 -62.88
CA ILE A 14 -22.85 25.63 -63.15
C ILE A 14 -22.05 26.26 -62.00
N LEU A 15 -22.47 27.43 -61.51
CA LEU A 15 -21.81 28.12 -60.39
C LEU A 15 -21.89 27.30 -59.09
N PHE A 16 -23.02 26.66 -58.82
CA PHE A 16 -23.23 25.80 -57.65
C PHE A 16 -22.39 24.53 -57.74
N THR A 17 -22.30 23.90 -58.92
CA THR A 17 -21.41 22.75 -59.14
C THR A 17 -19.92 23.12 -59.01
N LEU A 18 -19.50 24.29 -59.53
CA LEU A 18 -18.13 24.82 -59.39
C LEU A 18 -17.76 25.16 -57.94
N LEU A 19 -18.67 25.77 -57.19
CA LEU A 19 -18.49 26.02 -55.76
C LEU A 19 -18.40 24.71 -54.96
N LEU A 20 -19.13 23.67 -55.38
CA LEU A 20 -19.07 22.36 -54.75
C LEU A 20 -17.74 21.65 -55.03
N VAL A 21 -17.22 21.66 -56.27
CA VAL A 21 -15.91 21.04 -56.57
C VAL A 21 -14.71 21.81 -56.01
N MET A 22 -14.81 23.12 -55.78
CA MET A 22 -13.72 23.91 -55.17
C MET A 22 -13.55 23.68 -53.66
N ASN A 23 -14.55 23.14 -52.94
CA ASN A 23 -14.47 22.86 -51.50
C ASN A 23 -14.00 21.42 -51.16
N ILE A 24 -13.81 20.54 -52.15
CA ILE A 24 -13.49 19.12 -51.91
C ILE A 24 -11.97 18.86 -51.86
N ASN A 25 -11.13 19.85 -52.17
CA ASN A 25 -9.68 19.65 -52.36
C ASN A 25 -8.77 20.29 -51.29
N ILE A 26 -9.30 20.57 -50.08
CA ILE A 26 -8.52 21.14 -48.95
C ILE A 26 -8.50 20.20 -47.74
N ILE A 27 -8.47 18.89 -47.98
CA ILE A 27 -8.10 17.94 -46.94
C ILE A 27 -6.64 17.57 -47.24
N PRO A 28 -5.64 18.11 -46.50
CA PRO A 28 -4.29 17.61 -46.63
C PRO A 28 -4.30 16.10 -46.35
N PRO A 29 -3.45 15.30 -47.01
CA PRO A 29 -3.36 13.87 -46.71
C PRO A 29 -3.18 13.72 -45.21
N ILE A 30 -4.13 13.03 -44.57
CA ILE A 30 -4.02 12.67 -43.17
C ILE A 30 -2.76 11.81 -43.10
N GLN A 31 -1.69 12.39 -42.57
CA GLN A 31 -0.39 11.74 -42.40
C GLN A 31 -0.57 10.61 -41.37
N LEU A 32 -1.05 9.45 -41.83
CA LEU A 32 -1.09 8.21 -41.07
C LEU A 32 0.33 7.68 -40.93
N ALA A 33 1.10 8.21 -39.99
CA ALA A 33 2.20 7.54 -39.30
C ALA A 33 3.06 8.56 -38.55
N GLN A 34 2.58 8.99 -37.39
CA GLN A 34 3.48 9.02 -36.24
C GLN A 34 2.82 8.15 -35.17
N ALA A 35 3.23 6.88 -35.14
CA ALA A 35 3.08 6.08 -33.95
C ALA A 35 3.88 6.80 -32.87
N GLN A 36 3.18 7.58 -32.05
CA GLN A 36 3.75 8.08 -30.81
C GLN A 36 4.05 6.83 -29.98
N GLU A 37 5.34 6.50 -29.83
CA GLU A 37 5.77 5.46 -28.92
C GLU A 37 5.35 5.89 -27.52
N ILE A 38 4.16 5.45 -27.10
CA ILE A 38 3.79 5.44 -25.70
C ILE A 38 4.72 4.40 -25.10
N SER A 39 5.89 4.85 -24.66
CA SER A 39 6.82 4.03 -23.90
C SER A 39 5.99 3.30 -22.85
N PRO A 40 6.07 1.95 -22.76
CA PRO A 40 5.32 1.25 -21.74
C PRO A 40 5.74 1.88 -20.41
N ILE A 41 4.77 2.46 -19.69
CA ILE A 41 4.97 2.81 -18.30
C ILE A 41 5.30 1.47 -17.66
N VAL A 42 6.59 1.22 -17.42
CA VAL A 42 7.07 0.07 -16.68
C VAL A 42 6.59 0.33 -15.26
N VAL A 43 5.34 -0.05 -14.98
CA VAL A 43 4.84 -0.18 -13.62
C VAL A 43 5.69 -1.30 -13.04
N SER A 44 6.76 -0.93 -12.35
CA SER A 44 7.52 -1.83 -11.50
C SER A 44 6.51 -2.43 -10.52
N GLU A 45 6.03 -3.65 -10.79
CA GLU A 45 5.13 -4.44 -9.95
C GLU A 45 5.86 -4.97 -8.70
N THR A 46 6.76 -4.18 -8.13
CA THR A 46 7.23 -4.42 -6.77
C THR A 46 6.06 -4.15 -5.84
N PRO A 47 5.56 -5.17 -5.11
CA PRO A 47 4.45 -4.99 -4.17
C PRO A 47 4.82 -3.89 -3.19
N ARG A 48 3.96 -2.87 -3.07
CA ARG A 48 4.24 -1.75 -2.18
C ARG A 48 4.09 -2.20 -0.73
N SER A 49 4.90 -1.64 0.15
CA SER A 49 4.77 -1.85 1.59
C SER A 49 3.53 -1.15 2.11
N VAL A 50 2.77 -1.85 2.95
CA VAL A 50 1.54 -1.33 3.57
C VAL A 50 1.69 -1.47 5.08
N THR A 51 1.34 -0.42 5.82
CA THR A 51 1.25 -0.47 7.29
C THR A 51 -0.21 -0.54 7.69
N LEU A 52 -0.56 -1.56 8.47
CA LEU A 52 -1.84 -1.72 9.12
C LEU A 52 -1.67 -1.46 10.62
N TYR A 53 -2.54 -0.64 11.18
CA TYR A 53 -2.56 -0.32 12.61
C TYR A 53 -3.72 -1.04 13.28
N PHE A 54 -3.42 -1.87 14.26
CA PHE A 54 -4.39 -2.68 14.99
C PHE A 54 -4.44 -2.24 16.45
N PHE A 55 -5.53 -1.57 16.83
CA PHE A 55 -5.82 -1.20 18.22
C PHE A 55 -6.66 -2.30 18.87
N TRP A 56 -6.19 -2.81 20.00
CA TRP A 56 -6.73 -4.03 20.61
C TRP A 56 -6.71 -3.97 22.15
N GLY A 57 -7.37 -4.93 22.79
CA GLY A 57 -7.40 -5.05 24.26
C GLY A 57 -7.09 -6.48 24.70
N ASN A 58 -6.36 -6.65 25.80
CA ASN A 58 -6.05 -7.97 26.34
C ASN A 58 -7.33 -8.68 26.83
N GLY A 59 -7.57 -9.92 26.37
CA GLY A 59 -8.76 -10.71 26.70
C GLY A 59 -10.02 -10.32 25.91
N CYS A 60 -9.88 -9.55 24.84
CA CYS A 60 -10.96 -9.19 23.91
C CYS A 60 -11.16 -10.31 22.85
N PRO A 61 -12.28 -11.06 22.86
CA PRO A 61 -12.45 -12.22 21.96
C PRO A 61 -12.39 -11.85 20.47
N HIS A 62 -12.99 -10.72 20.09
CA HIS A 62 -12.96 -10.23 18.70
C HIS A 62 -11.56 -9.79 18.27
N CYS A 63 -10.78 -9.22 19.20
CA CYS A 63 -9.41 -8.82 18.93
C CYS A 63 -8.51 -10.05 18.71
N GLU A 64 -8.70 -11.13 19.48
CA GLU A 64 -7.97 -12.37 19.29
C GLU A 64 -8.30 -13.05 17.96
N ALA A 65 -9.57 -13.00 17.54
CA ALA A 65 -10.00 -13.48 16.23
C ALA A 65 -9.34 -12.68 15.10
N GLU A 66 -9.37 -11.35 15.19
CA GLU A 66 -8.71 -10.50 14.20
C GLU A 66 -7.19 -10.71 14.18
N GLU A 67 -6.53 -10.87 15.33
CA GLU A 67 -5.09 -11.13 15.35
C GLU A 67 -4.72 -12.45 14.64
N LYS A 68 -5.54 -13.49 14.77
CA LYS A 68 -5.34 -14.76 14.05
C LYS A 68 -5.49 -14.55 12.54
N PHE A 69 -6.52 -13.84 12.11
CA PHE A 69 -6.74 -13.48 10.73
C PHE A 69 -5.58 -12.66 10.15
N LEU A 70 -5.15 -11.61 10.85
CA LEU A 70 -4.05 -10.74 10.48
C LEU A 70 -2.73 -11.50 10.32
N LYS A 71 -2.46 -12.52 11.15
CA LYS A 71 -1.29 -13.41 10.99
C LYS A 71 -1.36 -14.25 9.71
N MET A 72 -2.55 -14.66 9.27
CA MET A 72 -2.72 -15.35 7.99
C MET A 72 -2.52 -14.34 6.84
N LEU A 73 -3.12 -13.16 6.95
CA LEU A 73 -3.01 -12.11 5.94
C LEU A 73 -1.56 -11.66 5.69
N GLN A 74 -0.71 -11.58 6.71
CA GLN A 74 0.72 -11.26 6.53
C GLN A 74 1.48 -12.33 5.72
N LYS A 75 1.01 -13.58 5.68
CA LYS A 75 1.62 -14.61 4.83
C LYS A 75 1.29 -14.37 3.36
N ASP A 76 0.05 -13.94 3.08
CA ASP A 76 -0.42 -13.63 1.74
C ASP A 76 0.18 -12.30 1.22
N TYR A 77 0.47 -11.37 2.13
CA TYR A 77 1.08 -10.07 1.84
C TYR A 77 2.37 -9.85 2.63
N PRO A 78 3.53 -10.37 2.18
CA PRO A 78 4.80 -10.26 2.91
C PRO A 78 5.28 -8.82 3.14
N THR A 79 4.79 -7.86 2.34
CA THR A 79 5.09 -6.42 2.50
C THR A 79 4.14 -5.71 3.49
N LEU A 80 3.19 -6.44 4.09
CA LEU A 80 2.28 -5.93 5.12
C LEU A 80 2.96 -5.90 6.49
N THR A 81 3.13 -4.69 7.03
CA THR A 81 3.59 -4.45 8.40
C THR A 81 2.39 -4.21 9.30
N ILE A 82 2.24 -5.03 10.35
CA ILE A 82 1.17 -4.86 11.34
C ILE A 82 1.72 -4.23 12.61
N ARG A 83 1.18 -3.07 12.98
CA ARG A 83 1.53 -2.33 14.20
C ARG A 83 0.40 -2.44 15.21
N LYS A 84 0.69 -3.08 16.34
CA LYS A 84 -0.32 -3.38 17.38
C LYS A 84 -0.24 -2.40 18.54
N PHE A 85 -1.39 -1.90 18.99
CA PHE A 85 -1.52 -0.97 20.12
C PHE A 85 -2.54 -1.51 21.11
N GLU A 86 -2.05 -2.05 22.23
CA GLU A 86 -2.92 -2.49 23.31
C GLU A 86 -3.42 -1.24 24.07
N VAL A 87 -4.74 -1.05 24.21
CA VAL A 87 -5.33 0.17 24.76
C VAL A 87 -6.01 -0.02 26.12
N TRP A 88 -6.28 -1.23 26.60
CA TRP A 88 -6.91 -1.38 27.93
C TRP A 88 -5.89 -1.27 29.07
N GLY A 89 -4.67 -1.78 28.88
CA GLY A 89 -3.56 -1.70 29.83
C GLY A 89 -2.65 -0.48 29.67
N SER A 90 -2.62 0.17 28.49
CA SER A 90 -1.71 1.29 28.23
C SER A 90 -2.41 2.64 28.07
N ALA A 91 -2.24 3.52 29.06
CA ALA A 91 -2.75 4.90 28.99
C ALA A 91 -2.18 5.69 27.81
N LYS A 92 -0.90 5.48 27.49
CA LYS A 92 -0.25 6.10 26.33
C LYS A 92 -0.91 5.67 25.02
N ASN A 93 -1.22 4.38 24.86
CA ASN A 93 -1.86 3.89 23.64
C ASN A 93 -3.33 4.31 23.56
N ARG A 94 -4.04 4.47 24.69
CA ARG A 94 -5.38 5.07 24.71
C ARG A 94 -5.39 6.48 24.16
N GLU A 95 -4.40 7.28 24.56
CA GLU A 95 -4.30 8.66 24.08
C GLU A 95 -4.00 8.70 22.57
N ILE A 96 -3.10 7.85 22.08
CA ILE A 96 -2.87 7.67 20.64
C ILE A 96 -4.17 7.25 19.94
N PHE A 97 -4.91 6.30 20.51
CA PHE A 97 -6.14 5.80 19.93
C PHE A 97 -7.21 6.89 19.79
N LYS A 98 -7.35 7.74 20.81
CA LYS A 98 -8.22 8.92 20.78
C LYS A 98 -7.80 9.91 19.69
N GLN A 99 -6.50 10.21 19.59
CA GLN A 99 -5.97 11.13 18.56
C GLN A 99 -6.16 10.58 17.14
N VAL A 100 -6.00 9.26 16.96
CA VAL A 100 -6.31 8.58 15.69
C VAL A 100 -7.79 8.75 15.34
N GLY A 101 -8.69 8.54 16.30
CA GLY A 101 -10.11 8.79 16.11
C GLY A 101 -10.40 10.22 15.65
N GLN A 102 -9.84 11.21 16.34
CA GLN A 102 -9.97 12.62 15.96
C GLN A 102 -9.41 12.91 14.57
N LYS A 103 -8.23 12.39 14.23
CA LYS A 103 -7.57 12.58 12.94
C LYS A 103 -8.40 12.03 11.78
N LEU A 104 -9.06 10.90 11.99
CA LEU A 104 -9.87 10.21 10.98
C LEU A 104 -11.34 10.66 10.97
N GLY A 105 -11.75 11.53 11.92
CA GLY A 105 -13.17 11.83 12.14
C GLY A 105 -13.99 10.60 12.53
N ALA A 106 -13.34 9.60 13.14
CA ALA A 106 -13.97 8.34 13.53
C ALA A 106 -14.52 8.46 14.95
N ASP A 107 -15.75 7.97 15.14
CA ASP A 107 -16.32 7.76 16.48
C ASP A 107 -15.78 6.44 17.04
N VAL A 108 -14.63 6.53 17.72
CA VAL A 108 -13.91 5.38 18.25
C VAL A 108 -14.57 4.90 19.54
N LYS A 109 -15.37 3.83 19.44
CA LYS A 109 -16.16 3.28 20.56
C LYS A 109 -15.50 2.15 21.34
N GLY A 110 -14.44 1.56 20.79
CA GLY A 110 -13.82 0.39 21.39
C GLY A 110 -12.91 -0.36 20.43
N VAL A 111 -12.57 -1.58 20.82
CA VAL A 111 -11.66 -2.47 20.09
C VAL A 111 -12.37 -3.76 19.68
N PRO A 112 -11.89 -4.45 18.63
CA PRO A 112 -10.75 -4.05 17.80
C PRO A 112 -11.06 -2.86 16.88
N PHE A 113 -10.02 -2.12 16.51
CA PHE A 113 -10.13 -1.03 15.55
C PHE A 113 -8.88 -1.03 14.66
N THR A 114 -9.10 -1.05 13.35
CA THR A 114 -8.05 -1.25 12.36
C THR A 114 -8.00 -0.09 11.38
N VAL A 115 -6.79 0.41 11.11
CA VAL A 115 -6.54 1.51 10.17
C VAL A 115 -5.57 1.05 9.09
N ILE A 116 -5.94 1.29 7.84
CA ILE A 116 -5.15 0.93 6.65
C ILE A 116 -5.19 2.11 5.69
N GLY A 117 -4.04 2.72 5.45
CA GLY A 117 -3.96 3.96 4.68
C GLY A 117 -4.78 5.08 5.34
N GLY A 118 -5.84 5.53 4.66
CA GLY A 118 -6.81 6.51 5.16
C GLY A 118 -8.18 5.94 5.54
N LYS A 119 -8.33 4.61 5.54
CA LYS A 119 -9.58 3.91 5.89
C LYS A 119 -9.48 3.29 7.27
N TYR A 120 -10.62 3.10 7.92
CA TYR A 120 -10.70 2.43 9.22
C TYR A 120 -11.91 1.51 9.32
N ILE A 121 -11.79 0.51 10.18
CA ILE A 121 -12.83 -0.47 10.50
C ILE A 121 -12.91 -0.62 12.01
N GLY A 122 -14.13 -0.58 12.57
CA GLY A 122 -14.39 -0.81 13.98
C GLY A 122 -15.09 -2.15 14.21
N GLY A 123 -14.50 -3.00 15.04
CA GLY A 123 -14.97 -4.35 15.34
C GLY A 123 -14.43 -5.41 14.38
N TYR A 124 -14.63 -6.67 14.74
CA TYR A 124 -14.28 -7.83 13.91
C TYR A 124 -15.28 -8.95 14.14
N TYR A 125 -15.92 -9.43 13.08
CA TYR A 125 -16.88 -10.53 13.17
C TYR A 125 -16.30 -11.85 12.66
N THR A 126 -16.04 -11.96 11.36
CA THR A 126 -15.51 -13.17 10.72
C THR A 126 -14.56 -12.84 9.57
N ASP A 127 -13.76 -13.82 9.17
CA ASP A 127 -12.81 -13.73 8.07
C ASP A 127 -13.48 -13.44 6.72
N ASP A 128 -14.74 -13.87 6.54
CA ASP A 128 -15.53 -13.69 5.31
C ASP A 128 -16.30 -12.37 5.28
N THR A 129 -16.40 -11.66 6.40
CA THR A 129 -17.09 -10.37 6.50
C THR A 129 -16.09 -9.24 6.71
N THR A 130 -15.79 -8.90 7.97
CA THR A 130 -14.83 -7.85 8.31
C THR A 130 -13.43 -8.20 7.83
N GLY A 131 -13.03 -9.48 7.90
CA GLY A 131 -11.75 -9.93 7.37
C GLY A 131 -11.62 -9.71 5.86
N ALA A 132 -12.69 -9.93 5.09
CA ALA A 132 -12.72 -9.64 3.66
C ALA A 132 -12.50 -8.15 3.39
N GLU A 133 -13.17 -7.28 4.14
CA GLU A 133 -12.98 -5.82 4.02
C GLU A 133 -11.53 -5.39 4.34
N ILE A 134 -10.94 -5.94 5.41
CA ILE A 134 -9.53 -5.70 5.76
C ILE A 134 -8.61 -6.14 4.62
N ARG A 135 -8.83 -7.34 4.07
CA ARG A 135 -8.05 -7.89 2.96
C ARG A 135 -8.13 -6.99 1.72
N ASP A 136 -9.32 -6.50 1.40
CA ASP A 136 -9.55 -5.65 0.24
C ASP A 136 -8.84 -4.29 0.37
N TYR A 137 -8.86 -3.69 1.55
CA TYR A 137 -8.08 -2.47 1.81
C TYR A 137 -6.58 -2.71 1.70
N VAL A 138 -6.06 -3.82 2.24
CA VAL A 138 -4.64 -4.17 2.08
C VAL A 138 -4.29 -4.37 0.61
N ALA A 139 -5.08 -5.17 -0.13
CA ALA A 139 -4.85 -5.46 -1.53
C ALA A 139 -4.83 -4.18 -2.39
N SER A 140 -5.80 -3.29 -2.17
CA SER A 140 -5.87 -1.98 -2.82
C SER A 140 -4.63 -1.14 -2.54
N CYS A 141 -4.17 -1.09 -1.29
CA CYS A 141 -2.97 -0.34 -0.91
C CYS A 141 -1.67 -0.90 -1.52
N VAL A 142 -1.55 -2.22 -1.65
CA VAL A 142 -0.41 -2.85 -2.32
C VAL A 142 -0.38 -2.47 -3.80
N GLN A 143 -1.54 -2.48 -4.47
CA GLN A 143 -1.68 -2.20 -5.90
C GLN A 143 -1.53 -0.72 -6.27
N SER A 144 -2.07 0.20 -5.46
CA SER A 144 -2.22 1.61 -5.84
C SER A 144 -1.46 2.61 -4.97
N ALA A 145 -0.69 2.14 -3.97
CA ALA A 145 -0.04 2.95 -2.94
C ALA A 145 -1.05 3.70 -2.05
N CYS A 146 -1.03 3.43 -0.75
CA CYS A 146 -1.79 4.20 0.22
C CYS A 146 -0.93 5.21 0.96
N VAL A 147 -1.48 6.40 1.15
CA VAL A 147 -0.94 7.36 2.11
C VAL A 147 -1.28 6.86 3.52
N ASP A 148 -0.26 6.73 4.37
CA ASP A 148 -0.45 6.42 5.78
C ASP A 148 -0.97 7.66 6.53
N ALA A 149 -2.29 7.71 6.72
CA ALA A 149 -2.98 8.90 7.22
C ALA A 149 -2.71 9.20 8.71
N ILE A 150 -2.17 8.22 9.45
CA ILE A 150 -1.94 8.34 10.89
C ILE A 150 -0.47 8.18 11.30
N SER A 151 0.44 8.03 10.33
CA SER A 151 1.90 7.96 10.53
C SER A 151 2.46 9.06 11.43
N ASN A 152 1.87 10.25 11.43
CA ASN A 152 2.30 11.39 12.23
C ASN A 152 1.69 11.43 13.65
N VAL A 153 0.70 10.59 13.94
CA VAL A 153 0.02 10.50 15.25
C VAL A 153 0.62 9.37 16.08
N VAL A 154 0.94 8.27 15.42
CA VAL A 154 1.57 7.11 16.06
C VAL A 154 3.06 7.38 16.30
N PRO A 155 3.66 6.82 17.36
CA PRO A 155 5.10 6.85 17.54
C PRO A 155 5.78 6.29 16.28
N ALA A 156 6.93 6.84 15.89
CA ALA A 156 7.76 6.22 14.87
C ALA A 156 8.02 4.75 15.29
N VAL A 157 8.06 3.84 14.30
CA VAL A 157 8.62 2.52 14.56
C VAL A 157 10.02 2.79 15.13
N PRO A 158 10.35 2.33 16.35
CA PRO A 158 11.75 2.29 16.73
C PRO A 158 12.40 1.49 15.62
N THR A 159 13.21 2.14 14.78
CA THR A 159 13.97 1.43 13.76
C THR A 159 14.53 0.22 14.48
N PRO A 160 14.27 -1.01 14.02
CA PRO A 160 15.05 -2.13 14.51
C PRO A 160 16.47 -1.62 14.38
N LYS A 161 17.19 -1.49 15.51
CA LYS A 161 18.63 -1.34 15.43
C LYS A 161 19.01 -2.41 14.41
N PRO A 162 19.59 -2.06 13.24
CA PRO A 162 19.92 -3.05 12.21
C PRO A 162 20.49 -4.21 12.98
N PRO A 163 19.91 -5.44 12.87
CA PRO A 163 20.20 -6.53 13.80
C PRO A 163 21.69 -6.45 14.00
N THR A 164 22.12 -6.06 15.22
CA THR A 164 23.54 -5.82 15.45
C THR A 164 24.17 -7.07 14.95
N SER A 165 24.87 -6.98 13.82
CA SER A 165 25.46 -8.11 13.10
C SER A 165 25.92 -9.03 14.21
N PRO A 166 25.42 -10.29 14.29
CA PRO A 166 25.58 -11.12 15.47
C PRO A 166 26.99 -10.88 15.96
N SER A 167 27.12 -10.23 17.13
CA SER A 167 28.42 -9.74 17.59
C SER A 167 29.31 -10.94 17.47
N ASN A 168 30.26 -10.89 16.53
CA ASN A 168 31.05 -12.06 16.22
C ASN A 168 31.63 -12.47 17.57
N PRO A 169 31.32 -13.66 18.10
CA PRO A 169 31.82 -14.04 19.42
C PRO A 169 33.35 -14.00 19.46
N TRP A 170 34.00 -14.03 18.29
CA TRP A 170 35.44 -13.88 18.11
C TRP A 170 35.95 -12.44 18.01
N ALA A 171 35.10 -11.41 17.91
CA ALA A 171 35.54 -10.00 17.93
C ALA A 171 35.90 -9.51 19.34
N ASP A 172 35.31 -10.13 20.38
CA ASP A 172 35.56 -9.82 21.79
C ASP A 172 36.39 -10.91 22.51
N ALA A 173 37.01 -11.83 21.77
CA ALA A 173 37.85 -12.86 22.37
C ALA A 173 39.09 -12.21 23.04
N PRO A 174 39.43 -12.60 24.29
CA PRO A 174 40.62 -12.09 24.96
C PRO A 174 41.87 -12.45 24.14
N LYS A 175 42.77 -11.48 23.95
CA LYS A 175 44.00 -11.63 23.14
C LYS A 175 45.00 -12.66 23.67
N SER A 176 44.73 -13.28 24.82
CA SER A 176 45.54 -14.34 25.40
C SER A 176 44.66 -15.47 25.92
N LEU A 177 45.14 -16.70 25.73
CA LEU A 177 44.48 -17.89 26.23
C LEU A 177 44.54 -17.92 27.76
N PRO A 178 43.44 -18.27 28.46
CA PRO A 178 43.45 -18.47 29.89
C PRO A 178 44.30 -19.70 30.23
N LYS A 179 45.15 -19.59 31.25
CA LYS A 179 46.01 -20.69 31.72
C LYS A 179 45.22 -21.85 32.34
N GLU A 180 43.96 -21.63 32.70
CA GLU A 180 43.13 -22.65 33.33
C GLU A 180 41.65 -22.44 32.95
N VAL A 181 40.96 -23.53 32.60
CA VAL A 181 39.53 -23.52 32.26
C VAL A 181 38.80 -24.50 33.17
N THR A 182 37.70 -24.05 33.77
CA THR A 182 36.87 -24.89 34.66
C THR A 182 35.63 -25.35 33.92
N PHE A 183 35.41 -26.66 33.86
CA PHE A 183 34.21 -27.24 33.26
C PHE A 183 33.29 -27.83 34.33
N PRO A 184 31.96 -27.63 34.23
CA PRO A 184 31.00 -28.03 35.26
C PRO A 184 31.01 -29.53 35.63
N LEU A 185 31.46 -30.39 34.71
CA LEU A 185 31.46 -31.84 34.88
C LEU A 185 32.87 -32.44 35.04
N ILE A 186 33.92 -31.71 34.68
CA ILE A 186 35.27 -32.24 34.51
C ILE A 186 36.26 -31.57 35.47
N GLY A 187 35.85 -30.50 36.15
CA GLY A 187 36.72 -29.74 37.04
C GLY A 187 37.66 -28.80 36.28
N LYS A 188 38.79 -28.44 36.91
CA LYS A 188 39.75 -27.47 36.37
C LYS A 188 40.80 -28.17 35.51
N ILE A 189 41.07 -27.61 34.33
CA ILE A 189 42.09 -28.09 33.39
C ILE A 189 43.09 -26.95 33.17
N ASN A 190 44.37 -27.24 33.43
CA ASN A 190 45.46 -26.31 33.23
C ASN A 190 46.03 -26.47 31.81
N LEU A 191 46.20 -25.36 31.09
CA LEU A 191 46.59 -25.30 29.68
C LEU A 191 48.03 -24.78 29.49
N THR A 192 48.85 -24.85 30.54
CA THR A 192 50.26 -24.39 30.54
C THR A 192 51.15 -25.26 29.66
#